data_AF-A0AAN7XJB5-F1
#
_entry.id   AF-A0AAN7XJB5-F1
#
_cell.length_a   1.000
_cell.length_b   1.000
_cell.length_c   1.000
_cell.angle_alpha   90.00
_cell.angle_beta   90.00
_cell.angle_gamma   90.00
#
_symmetry.space_group_name_H-M   'P 1'
#
loop_
_entity.id
_entity.type
_entity.pdbx_description
1 polymer ?
#
loop_
_entity_poly.entity_id
_entity_poly.type
_entity_poly.pdbx_seq_one_letter_code
_entity_poly.pdbx_strand_id
1 'polypeptide(L)'
;MHHTFKVTKWGWTQWLFLYFMVSGTYSLITVYQPPVLPAALGYDIIMPCELRLTHDERMDTIPVLYWMYLTEDGTDEIVVWSQVENYSGRTECLNNNQNSSNKSILFKNVQWADSGRYLCKLSIIKRNKSFRNKGNKTLLMVYDTIIFNPTSHNDSLLHCRVNVTRSKGFALSIVQDGIKLQPVGFAPDDADAALPFISLYETVPLRRKGEYECQLHLNKDLVTKSIFDYQPPEPNVMLPPEPWFLYAGLLLVPFTILLALVTALLVYRC
;
A
#
# COMPACT_ATOMS: atom_id res chain seq x y z
N MET A 1 -32.78 12.22 92.46
CA MET A 1 -31.41 12.65 92.09
C MET A 1 -30.58 11.42 91.76
N HIS A 2 -29.81 11.52 90.67
CA HIS A 2 -28.75 10.65 90.16
C HIS A 2 -29.08 9.30 89.48
N HIS A 3 -29.03 9.39 88.14
CA HIS A 3 -28.65 8.37 87.18
C HIS A 3 -27.39 7.56 87.58
N THR A 4 -27.34 6.30 87.17
CA THR A 4 -26.10 5.75 86.59
C THR A 4 -26.42 4.73 85.50
N PHE A 5 -25.74 4.92 84.38
CA PHE A 5 -25.91 4.27 83.09
C PHE A 5 -24.91 3.10 83.00
N LYS A 6 -25.36 1.91 82.57
CA LYS A 6 -24.46 0.88 82.02
C LYS A 6 -25.09 0.28 80.76
N VAL A 7 -24.58 0.74 79.62
CA VAL A 7 -24.72 0.10 78.31
C VAL A 7 -23.76 -1.08 78.23
N THR A 8 -24.20 -2.21 77.66
CA THR A 8 -23.28 -3.16 77.01
C THR A 8 -23.95 -3.90 75.87
N LYS A 9 -23.74 -3.31 74.68
CA LYS A 9 -23.57 -3.90 73.34
C LYS A 9 -24.55 -4.97 72.84
N TRP A 10 -25.56 -4.45 72.13
CA TRP A 10 -26.27 -5.10 71.03
C TRP A 10 -25.65 -4.62 69.69
N GLY A 11 -25.48 -5.53 68.73
CA GLY A 11 -25.14 -5.26 67.32
C GLY A 11 -23.66 -5.55 67.05
N TRP A 12 -23.25 -6.13 65.93
CA TRP A 12 -23.28 -5.52 64.62
C TRP A 12 -22.71 -6.54 63.59
N THR A 13 -23.35 -7.70 63.38
CA THR A 13 -22.75 -8.77 62.53
C THR A 13 -23.72 -9.43 61.55
N GLN A 14 -24.72 -8.70 61.05
CA GLN A 14 -25.65 -9.24 60.04
C GLN A 14 -25.97 -8.32 58.84
N TRP A 15 -25.21 -7.24 58.62
CA TRP A 15 -25.48 -6.30 57.50
C TRP A 15 -24.42 -6.25 56.40
N LEU A 16 -23.36 -7.06 56.47
CA LEU A 16 -22.22 -6.97 55.53
C LEU A 16 -22.21 -8.01 54.39
N PHE A 17 -23.19 -8.91 54.29
CA PHE A 17 -23.22 -9.94 53.24
C PHE A 17 -24.18 -9.68 52.06
N LEU A 18 -24.77 -8.48 51.97
CA LEU A 18 -25.67 -8.08 50.88
C LEU A 18 -25.05 -7.04 49.91
N TYR A 19 -23.73 -7.07 49.72
CA TYR A 19 -23.06 -6.42 48.58
C TYR A 19 -22.50 -7.48 47.62
N PHE A 20 -23.31 -8.48 47.30
CA PHE A 20 -23.02 -9.36 46.17
C PHE A 20 -23.05 -8.50 44.91
N MET A 21 -21.86 -8.28 44.37
CA MET A 21 -21.55 -7.59 43.12
C MET A 21 -22.48 -8.09 42.02
N VAL A 22 -23.52 -7.32 41.70
CA VAL A 22 -24.14 -7.42 40.38
C VAL A 22 -23.16 -6.76 39.41
N SER A 23 -22.09 -7.49 39.07
CA SER A 23 -21.29 -7.19 37.89
C SER A 23 -22.16 -7.55 36.69
N GLY A 24 -23.08 -6.65 36.35
CA GLY A 24 -23.72 -6.68 35.04
C GLY A 24 -22.63 -6.51 34.01
N THR A 25 -22.24 -7.59 33.35
CA THR A 25 -21.43 -7.53 32.14
C THR A 25 -22.26 -6.77 31.10
N TYR A 26 -21.95 -5.50 30.90
CA TYR A 26 -22.58 -4.73 29.84
C TYR A 26 -22.13 -5.32 28.50
N SER A 27 -23.05 -5.98 27.80
CA SER A 27 -22.80 -6.47 26.44
C SER A 27 -22.49 -5.28 25.54
N LEU A 28 -21.22 -5.16 25.16
CA LEU A 28 -20.73 -4.08 24.30
C LEU A 28 -20.75 -4.56 22.85
N ILE A 29 -21.48 -3.84 22.01
CA ILE A 29 -21.50 -4.02 20.56
C ILE A 29 -20.52 -3.01 19.97
N THR A 30 -19.51 -3.47 19.25
CA THR A 30 -18.50 -2.60 18.64
C THR A 30 -18.43 -2.80 17.14
N VAL A 31 -18.00 -1.76 16.44
CA VAL A 31 -17.86 -1.75 14.99
C VAL A 31 -16.38 -1.54 14.69
N TYR A 32 -15.76 -2.58 14.15
CA TYR A 32 -14.38 -2.52 13.73
C TYR A 32 -14.29 -1.95 12.31
N GLN A 33 -13.43 -0.95 12.16
CA GLN A 33 -13.01 -0.35 10.90
C GLN A 33 -11.50 -0.12 10.95
N PRO A 34 -10.75 -0.41 9.88
CA PRO A 34 -9.34 -0.07 9.81
C PRO A 34 -9.18 1.46 9.76
N PRO A 35 -8.14 2.02 10.39
CA PRO A 35 -7.93 3.46 10.42
C PRO A 35 -7.57 4.05 9.05
N VAL A 36 -6.84 3.29 8.23
CA VAL A 36 -6.42 3.69 6.89
C VAL A 36 -6.57 2.50 5.94
N LEU A 37 -6.98 2.78 4.70
CA LEU A 37 -7.13 1.78 3.63
C LEU A 37 -6.48 2.34 2.36
N PRO A 38 -5.34 1.80 1.90
CA PRO A 38 -4.77 2.15 0.61
C PRO A 38 -5.53 1.46 -0.53
N ALA A 39 -5.76 2.17 -1.63
CA ALA A 39 -6.51 1.68 -2.77
C ALA A 39 -5.87 2.08 -4.10
N ALA A 40 -5.78 1.14 -5.03
CA ALA A 40 -5.30 1.40 -6.37
C ALA A 40 -6.39 2.08 -7.22
N LEU A 41 -6.02 3.14 -7.94
CA LEU A 41 -6.90 3.87 -8.83
C LEU A 41 -7.49 2.96 -9.92
N GLY A 42 -8.81 3.02 -10.11
CA GLY A 42 -9.54 2.24 -11.10
C GLY A 42 -9.89 0.80 -10.68
N TYR A 43 -9.41 0.34 -9.52
CA TYR A 43 -9.71 -0.98 -9.00
C TYR A 43 -10.92 -0.99 -8.06
N ASP A 44 -11.53 -2.14 -7.92
CA ASP A 44 -12.56 -2.40 -6.92
C ASP A 44 -11.90 -2.78 -5.59
N ILE A 45 -12.40 -2.25 -4.48
CA ILE A 45 -11.88 -2.51 -3.14
C ILE A 45 -12.97 -2.93 -2.17
N ILE A 46 -12.59 -3.60 -1.10
CA ILE A 46 -13.47 -3.90 0.00
C ILE A 46 -13.28 -2.82 1.07
N MET A 47 -14.34 -2.11 1.42
CA MET A 47 -14.39 -1.22 2.57
C MET A 47 -14.77 -2.04 3.81
N PRO A 48 -13.82 -2.33 4.73
CA PRO A 48 -14.09 -3.29 5.80
C PRO A 48 -14.94 -2.67 6.90
N CYS A 49 -16.00 -3.39 7.28
CA CYS A 49 -16.76 -3.12 8.49
C CYS A 49 -17.18 -4.43 9.14
N GLU A 50 -16.73 -4.65 10.37
CA GLU A 50 -17.00 -5.88 11.12
C GLU A 50 -17.69 -5.56 12.44
N LEU A 51 -18.83 -6.20 12.66
CA LEU A 51 -19.59 -6.14 13.89
C LEU A 51 -19.02 -7.15 14.90
N ARG A 52 -18.59 -6.66 16.07
CA ARG A 52 -18.06 -7.49 17.15
C ARG A 52 -18.99 -7.47 18.36
N LEU A 53 -19.36 -8.66 18.80
CA LEU A 53 -20.24 -8.92 19.93
C LEU A 53 -19.41 -9.58 21.04
N THR A 54 -19.53 -9.05 22.25
CA THR A 54 -18.73 -9.49 23.41
C THR A 54 -19.27 -10.74 24.09
N HIS A 55 -20.47 -11.19 23.74
CA HIS A 55 -21.10 -12.41 24.26
C HIS A 55 -21.95 -13.09 23.17
N ASP A 56 -22.39 -14.32 23.43
CA ASP A 56 -23.31 -15.13 22.60
C ASP A 56 -24.75 -14.56 22.56
N GLU A 57 -24.85 -13.23 22.59
CA GLU A 57 -26.07 -12.49 22.39
C GLU A 57 -26.44 -12.58 20.91
N ARG A 58 -27.47 -13.37 20.62
CA ARG A 58 -28.17 -13.27 19.35
C ARG A 58 -28.79 -11.88 19.25
N MET A 59 -28.60 -11.22 18.12
CA MET A 59 -29.33 -9.99 17.85
C MET A 59 -30.81 -10.31 17.70
N ASP A 60 -31.63 -9.70 18.55
CA ASP A 60 -33.10 -9.80 18.46
C ASP A 60 -33.63 -9.16 17.17
N THR A 61 -32.89 -8.20 16.60
CA THR A 61 -33.26 -7.51 15.37
C THR A 61 -32.08 -7.37 14.44
N ILE A 62 -32.40 -7.28 13.16
CA ILE A 62 -31.45 -7.02 12.11
C ILE A 62 -30.84 -5.62 12.29
N PRO A 63 -29.49 -5.51 12.31
CA PRO A 63 -28.85 -4.20 12.25
C PRO A 63 -29.04 -3.55 10.88
N VAL A 64 -29.41 -2.26 10.88
CA VAL A 64 -29.41 -1.44 9.66
C VAL A 64 -28.04 -0.80 9.48
N LEU A 65 -27.41 -1.07 8.34
CA LEU A 65 -26.08 -0.58 7.99
C LEU A 65 -26.15 0.68 7.14
N TYR A 66 -25.26 1.63 7.46
CA TYR A 66 -25.03 2.85 6.69
C TYR A 66 -23.53 3.05 6.51
N TRP A 67 -23.13 3.42 5.31
CA TRP A 67 -21.81 3.97 5.02
C TRP A 67 -21.96 5.42 4.63
N MET A 68 -21.10 6.25 5.19
CA MET A 68 -21.11 7.68 4.89
C MET A 68 -19.71 8.17 4.60
N TYR A 69 -19.62 9.14 3.71
CA TYR A 69 -18.46 9.96 3.45
C TYR A 69 -18.54 11.20 4.33
N LEU A 70 -17.45 11.51 5.03
CA LEU A 70 -17.34 12.70 5.87
C LEU A 70 -16.67 13.80 5.05
N THR A 71 -17.32 14.96 4.96
CA THR A 71 -16.70 16.14 4.36
C THR A 71 -15.47 16.58 5.15
N GLU A 72 -14.62 17.42 4.53
CA GLU A 72 -13.34 17.86 5.12
C GLU A 72 -13.52 18.52 6.50
N ASP A 73 -14.63 19.25 6.65
CA ASP A 73 -15.03 19.95 7.87
C ASP A 73 -15.63 19.01 8.93
N GLY A 74 -15.94 17.77 8.54
CA GLY A 74 -16.53 16.74 9.39
C GLY A 74 -17.97 17.04 9.86
N THR A 75 -18.57 18.11 9.35
CA THR A 75 -19.93 18.58 9.68
C THR A 75 -21.01 17.87 8.87
N ASP A 76 -20.71 17.51 7.62
CA ASP A 76 -21.67 16.87 6.72
C ASP A 76 -21.34 15.39 6.53
N GLU A 77 -22.38 14.56 6.60
CA GLU A 77 -22.31 13.12 6.37
C GLU A 77 -23.10 12.79 5.11
N ILE A 78 -22.38 12.51 4.02
CA ILE A 78 -23.00 12.13 2.75
C ILE A 78 -23.21 10.62 2.76
N VAL A 79 -24.44 10.15 2.57
CA VAL A 79 -24.73 8.72 2.49
C VAL A 79 -24.12 8.14 1.21
N VAL A 80 -23.19 7.21 1.38
CA VAL A 80 -22.49 6.52 0.27
C VAL A 80 -23.16 5.19 -0.03
N TRP A 81 -23.73 4.56 1.00
CA TRP A 81 -24.50 3.34 0.87
C TRP A 81 -25.43 3.20 2.08
N SER A 82 -26.64 2.72 1.83
CA SER A 82 -27.65 2.45 2.86
C SER A 82 -28.33 1.12 2.54
N GLN A 83 -28.68 0.35 3.57
CA GLN A 83 -29.46 -0.87 3.37
C GLN A 83 -30.94 -0.58 3.08
N VAL A 84 -31.43 0.59 3.49
CA VAL A 84 -32.86 0.97 3.40
C VAL A 84 -33.18 1.58 2.05
N GLU A 85 -32.22 2.32 1.48
CA GLU A 85 -32.35 2.98 0.19
C GLU A 85 -31.58 2.16 -0.84
N ASN A 86 -32.21 1.83 -1.97
CA ASN A 86 -31.54 1.16 -3.08
C ASN A 86 -30.62 2.16 -3.79
N TYR A 87 -29.50 2.49 -3.15
CA TYR A 87 -28.55 3.45 -3.68
C TYR A 87 -27.85 2.82 -4.88
N SER A 88 -28.20 3.27 -6.08
CA SER A 88 -27.53 2.89 -7.32
C SER A 88 -26.25 3.70 -7.44
N GLY A 89 -25.10 3.04 -7.37
CA GLY A 89 -23.82 3.72 -7.42
C GLY A 89 -22.67 2.74 -7.61
N ARG A 90 -21.48 3.15 -7.16
CA ARG A 90 -20.27 2.33 -7.18
C ARG A 90 -20.11 1.48 -5.92
N THR A 91 -21.18 1.21 -5.16
CA THR A 91 -21.10 0.49 -3.88
C THR A 91 -22.11 -0.64 -3.79
N GLU A 92 -21.67 -1.80 -3.31
CA GLU A 92 -22.49 -3.01 -3.17
C GLU A 92 -22.20 -3.71 -1.85
N CYS A 93 -23.21 -4.27 -1.20
CA CYS A 93 -22.99 -5.04 0.03
C CYS A 93 -22.39 -6.41 -0.30
N LEU A 94 -21.33 -6.80 0.41
CA LEU A 94 -20.69 -8.11 0.20
C LEU A 94 -21.48 -9.26 0.83
N ASN A 95 -22.23 -8.98 1.90
CA ASN A 95 -23.04 -9.99 2.56
C ASN A 95 -24.42 -9.46 2.94
N ASN A 96 -25.42 -9.91 2.19
CA ASN A 96 -26.82 -9.58 2.45
C ASN A 96 -27.43 -10.43 3.58
N ASN A 97 -26.71 -11.43 4.12
CA ASN A 97 -27.15 -12.12 5.32
C ASN A 97 -27.15 -11.14 6.49
N GLN A 98 -28.35 -10.85 6.99
CA GLN A 98 -28.55 -9.92 8.08
C GLN A 98 -27.83 -10.31 9.37
N ASN A 99 -27.66 -11.62 9.63
CA ASN A 99 -26.97 -12.12 10.82
C ASN A 99 -25.45 -12.14 10.68
N SER A 100 -24.90 -11.79 9.51
CA SER A 100 -23.45 -11.74 9.29
C SER A 100 -22.79 -10.67 10.18
N SER A 101 -21.69 -11.02 10.84
CA SER A 101 -20.81 -10.02 11.46
C SER A 101 -20.11 -9.14 10.42
N ASN A 102 -19.85 -9.69 9.24
CA ASN A 102 -19.28 -8.96 8.12
C ASN A 102 -20.35 -8.05 7.49
N LYS A 103 -20.10 -6.75 7.60
CA LYS A 103 -20.91 -5.63 7.10
C LYS A 103 -20.12 -4.78 6.10
N SER A 104 -19.13 -5.38 5.46
CA SER A 104 -18.25 -4.73 4.48
C SER A 104 -18.99 -4.52 3.15
N ILE A 105 -18.58 -3.48 2.43
CA ILE A 105 -19.10 -3.17 1.09
C ILE A 105 -17.97 -3.30 0.06
N LEU A 106 -18.34 -3.69 -1.16
CA LEU A 106 -17.52 -3.53 -2.35
C LEU A 106 -17.67 -2.08 -2.83
N PHE A 107 -16.56 -1.39 -3.05
CA PHE A 107 -16.49 -0.06 -3.63
C PHE A 107 -15.78 -0.17 -4.98
N LYS A 108 -16.49 0.14 -6.06
CA LYS A 108 -16.08 -0.11 -7.43
C LYS A 108 -15.34 1.07 -8.05
N ASN A 109 -14.39 0.76 -8.93
CA ASN A 109 -13.70 1.72 -9.79
C ASN A 109 -13.24 2.97 -9.01
N VAL A 110 -12.32 2.81 -8.07
CA VAL A 110 -11.83 3.88 -7.19
C VAL A 110 -11.29 5.08 -7.99
N GLN A 111 -11.65 6.29 -7.58
CA GLN A 111 -11.26 7.56 -8.20
C GLN A 111 -10.53 8.45 -7.19
N TRP A 112 -9.76 9.43 -7.67
CA TRP A 112 -9.08 10.40 -6.80
C TRP A 112 -10.03 11.13 -5.85
N ALA A 113 -11.23 11.49 -6.33
CA ALA A 113 -12.25 12.17 -5.55
C ALA A 113 -12.84 11.32 -4.42
N ASP A 114 -12.61 10.00 -4.42
CA ASP A 114 -13.09 9.11 -3.36
C ASP A 114 -12.20 9.17 -2.12
N SER A 115 -10.99 9.71 -2.24
CA SER A 115 -10.08 9.88 -1.12
C SER A 115 -10.74 10.70 -0.01
N GLY A 116 -10.77 10.16 1.21
CA GLY A 116 -11.35 10.85 2.34
C GLY A 116 -11.74 9.91 3.47
N ARG A 117 -12.51 10.41 4.42
CA ARG A 117 -12.88 9.64 5.62
C ARG A 117 -14.27 9.04 5.45
N TYR A 118 -14.35 7.72 5.62
CA TYR A 118 -15.58 6.96 5.58
C TYR A 118 -15.95 6.43 6.95
N LEU A 119 -17.23 6.41 7.26
CA LEU A 119 -17.74 5.93 8.54
C LEU A 119 -18.81 4.85 8.32
N CYS A 120 -18.58 3.68 8.93
CA CYS A 120 -19.57 2.63 9.06
C CYS A 120 -20.43 2.91 10.30
N LYS A 121 -21.74 2.99 10.10
CA LYS A 121 -22.74 3.16 11.16
C LYS A 121 -23.72 2.01 11.16
N LEU A 122 -24.08 1.58 12.36
CA LEU A 122 -25.00 0.48 12.60
C LEU A 122 -26.09 0.94 13.57
N SER A 123 -27.34 0.73 13.17
CA SER A 123 -28.51 0.97 14.03
C SER A 123 -29.16 -0.37 14.39
N ILE A 124 -29.31 -0.62 15.69
CA ILE A 124 -29.82 -1.88 16.24
C ILE A 124 -30.99 -1.57 17.18
N ILE A 125 -32.03 -2.40 17.15
CA ILE A 125 -33.15 -2.29 18.08
C ILE A 125 -33.04 -3.44 19.08
N LYS A 126 -32.89 -3.13 20.38
CA LYS A 126 -32.86 -4.14 21.44
C LYS A 126 -33.86 -3.76 22.52
N ARG A 127 -34.78 -4.67 22.86
CA ARG A 127 -35.82 -4.45 23.89
C ARG A 127 -36.58 -3.13 23.69
N ASN A 128 -37.02 -2.87 22.46
CA ASN A 128 -37.73 -1.65 22.06
C ASN A 128 -36.95 -0.33 22.26
N LYS A 129 -35.61 -0.40 22.37
CA LYS A 129 -34.71 0.75 22.39
C LYS A 129 -33.80 0.72 21.17
N SER A 130 -33.62 1.87 20.54
CA SER A 130 -32.69 2.05 19.42
C SER A 130 -31.29 2.39 19.93
N PHE A 131 -30.29 1.65 19.44
CA PHE A 131 -28.88 1.86 19.72
C PHE A 131 -28.15 2.12 18.42
N ARG A 132 -27.32 3.17 18.41
CA ARG A 132 -26.47 3.51 17.26
C ARG A 132 -25.02 3.31 17.64
N ASN A 133 -24.34 2.45 16.90
CA ASN A 133 -22.91 2.23 17.01
C ASN A 133 -22.22 2.72 15.74
N LYS A 134 -20.98 3.16 15.88
CA LYS A 134 -20.17 3.70 14.79
C LYS A 134 -18.77 3.13 14.87
N GLY A 135 -18.14 2.91 13.73
CA GLY A 135 -16.74 2.52 13.69
C GLY A 135 -15.78 3.69 13.89
N ASN A 136 -14.49 3.40 13.83
CA ASN A 136 -13.43 4.36 14.09
C ASN A 136 -13.06 5.26 12.90
N LYS A 137 -13.92 5.29 11.86
CA LYS A 137 -13.65 5.92 10.56
C LYS A 137 -12.47 5.26 9.83
N THR A 138 -12.53 5.25 8.51
CA THR A 138 -11.47 4.74 7.63
C THR A 138 -11.04 5.85 6.70
N LEU A 139 -9.77 6.20 6.70
CA LEU A 139 -9.19 7.10 5.71
C LEU A 139 -8.84 6.29 4.45
N LEU A 140 -9.62 6.47 3.38
CA LEU A 140 -9.32 5.92 2.07
C LEU A 140 -8.23 6.77 1.42
N MET A 141 -7.11 6.13 1.09
CA MET A 141 -5.98 6.78 0.42
C MET A 141 -5.77 6.13 -0.94
N VAL A 142 -5.76 6.93 -2.00
CA VAL A 142 -5.65 6.44 -3.38
C VAL A 142 -4.22 6.57 -3.87
N TYR A 143 -3.77 5.60 -4.65
CA TYR A 143 -2.50 5.63 -5.38
C TYR A 143 -2.71 5.07 -6.80
N ASP A 144 -1.88 5.47 -7.76
CA ASP A 144 -1.93 4.95 -9.13
C ASP A 144 -0.83 3.91 -9.41
N THR A 145 -0.53 3.68 -10.68
CA THR A 145 0.47 2.68 -11.06
C THR A 145 1.87 3.20 -10.81
N ILE A 146 2.72 2.40 -10.15
CA ILE A 146 4.14 2.70 -10.02
C ILE A 146 4.79 2.64 -11.40
N ILE A 147 5.36 3.75 -11.83
CA ILE A 147 6.21 3.84 -13.02
C ILE A 147 7.65 3.66 -12.58
N PHE A 148 8.31 2.63 -13.09
CA PHE A 148 9.68 2.31 -12.72
C PHE A 148 10.50 1.95 -13.96
N ASN A 149 11.31 2.89 -14.41
CA ASN A 149 12.04 2.77 -15.67
C ASN A 149 13.39 3.52 -15.65
N PRO A 150 14.32 3.15 -16.54
CA PRO A 150 15.53 3.93 -16.74
C PRO A 150 15.20 5.34 -17.22
N THR A 151 15.99 6.32 -16.77
CA THR A 151 15.88 7.69 -17.27
C THR A 151 16.39 7.77 -18.71
N SER A 152 15.71 8.55 -19.55
CA SER A 152 16.09 8.76 -20.97
C SER A 152 17.51 9.29 -21.18
N HIS A 153 18.15 9.86 -20.16
CA HIS A 153 19.53 10.31 -20.22
C HIS A 153 20.51 9.19 -19.82
N ASN A 154 21.16 8.59 -20.82
CA ASN A 154 22.22 7.57 -20.71
C ASN A 154 21.83 6.25 -20.00
N ASP A 155 20.54 5.99 -19.73
CA ASP A 155 20.02 4.80 -19.04
C ASP A 155 20.77 4.44 -17.74
N SER A 156 21.43 5.43 -17.13
CA SER A 156 22.35 5.25 -16.01
C SER A 156 21.67 5.40 -14.64
N LEU A 157 20.46 5.93 -14.65
CA LEU A 157 19.64 6.16 -13.46
C LEU A 157 18.31 5.44 -13.64
N LEU A 158 17.80 4.88 -12.56
CA LEU A 158 16.50 4.27 -12.47
C LEU A 158 15.57 5.24 -11.73
N HIS A 159 14.49 5.64 -12.39
CA HIS A 159 13.52 6.58 -11.87
C HIS A 159 12.26 5.83 -11.47
N CYS A 160 11.86 5.97 -10.21
CA CYS A 160 10.59 5.49 -9.72
C CYS A 160 9.67 6.66 -9.43
N ARG A 161 8.43 6.60 -9.92
CA ARG A 161 7.40 7.60 -9.70
C ARG A 161 6.05 6.94 -9.42
N VAL A 162 5.27 7.54 -8.54
CA VAL A 162 3.87 7.18 -8.31
C VAL A 162 3.09 8.41 -7.87
N ASN A 163 1.84 8.51 -8.29
CA ASN A 163 0.93 9.54 -7.81
C ASN A 163 0.11 8.99 -6.65
N VAL A 164 -0.10 9.83 -5.64
CA VAL A 164 -0.85 9.48 -4.44
C VAL A 164 -1.78 10.62 -4.02
N THR A 165 -2.79 10.29 -3.24
CA THR A 165 -3.63 11.26 -2.53
C THR A 165 -2.78 12.28 -1.76
N ARG A 166 -3.23 13.53 -1.68
CA ARG A 166 -2.68 14.60 -0.83
C ARG A 166 -2.90 14.34 0.66
N SER A 167 -2.27 13.29 1.19
CA SER A 167 -2.26 12.98 2.61
C SER A 167 -0.87 12.54 3.04
N LYS A 168 -0.53 12.80 4.29
CA LYS A 168 0.75 12.33 4.86
C LYS A 168 0.65 10.82 5.09
N GLY A 169 1.70 10.09 4.76
CA GLY A 169 1.83 8.67 5.10
C GLY A 169 2.47 7.84 3.99
N PHE A 170 2.25 8.19 2.73
CA PHE A 170 2.93 7.53 1.62
C PHE A 170 4.40 7.91 1.55
N ALA A 171 5.25 6.91 1.32
CA ALA A 171 6.67 7.08 1.08
C ALA A 171 7.13 6.08 0.02
N LEU A 172 8.01 6.52 -0.87
CA LEU A 172 8.72 5.63 -1.77
C LEU A 172 10.02 5.15 -1.14
N SER A 173 10.47 3.99 -1.60
CA SER A 173 11.84 3.54 -1.38
C SER A 173 12.25 2.60 -2.49
N ILE A 174 13.51 2.69 -2.92
CA ILE A 174 14.08 1.73 -3.86
C ILE A 174 15.02 0.77 -3.11
N VAL A 175 14.84 -0.52 -3.37
CA VAL A 175 15.62 -1.61 -2.77
C VAL A 175 16.33 -2.37 -3.88
N GLN A 176 17.58 -2.76 -3.66
CA GLN A 176 18.32 -3.66 -4.54
C GLN A 176 18.80 -4.85 -3.73
N ASP A 177 18.43 -6.07 -4.15
CA ASP A 177 18.80 -7.32 -3.49
C ASP A 177 18.56 -7.29 -1.96
N GLY A 178 17.45 -6.69 -1.53
CA GLY A 178 17.09 -6.52 -0.12
C GLY A 178 17.72 -5.33 0.61
N ILE A 179 18.61 -4.57 -0.03
CA ILE A 179 19.27 -3.39 0.54
C ILE A 179 18.58 -2.10 0.07
N LYS A 180 18.06 -1.30 1.00
CA LYS A 180 17.48 0.02 0.69
C LYS A 180 18.57 0.98 0.19
N LEU A 181 18.36 1.56 -0.98
CA LEU A 181 19.28 2.50 -1.62
C LEU A 181 19.03 3.94 -1.13
N GLN A 182 20.08 4.76 -1.18
CA GLN A 182 19.96 6.20 -0.94
C GLN A 182 19.66 6.91 -2.27
N PRO A 183 18.59 7.73 -2.33
CA PRO A 183 18.26 8.48 -3.53
C PRO A 183 19.30 9.54 -3.86
N VAL A 184 19.52 9.77 -5.16
CA VAL A 184 20.42 10.81 -5.67
C VAL A 184 19.72 12.18 -5.72
N GLY A 185 18.39 12.21 -5.63
CA GLY A 185 17.60 13.44 -5.55
C GLY A 185 16.30 13.25 -4.79
N PHE A 186 16.04 14.16 -3.85
CA PHE A 186 14.73 14.44 -3.30
C PHE A 186 14.37 15.87 -3.69
N ALA A 187 13.39 16.05 -4.56
CA ALA A 187 12.63 17.27 -4.56
C ALA A 187 11.15 16.88 -4.59
N PRO A 188 10.31 17.39 -3.69
CA PRO A 188 8.88 17.41 -3.97
C PRO A 188 8.73 18.15 -5.30
N ASP A 189 8.12 17.51 -6.31
CA ASP A 189 7.67 18.28 -7.47
C ASP A 189 6.74 19.36 -6.91
N ASP A 190 6.93 20.61 -7.34
CA ASP A 190 6.13 21.75 -6.90
C ASP A 190 4.67 21.38 -7.22
N ALA A 191 3.92 20.99 -6.18
CA ALA A 191 2.63 20.37 -6.37
C ALA A 191 1.72 21.44 -6.95
N ASP A 192 1.44 21.35 -8.25
CA ASP A 192 0.46 22.22 -8.90
C ASP A 192 -0.83 22.10 -8.11
N ALA A 193 -1.21 23.18 -7.42
CA ALA A 193 -2.31 23.19 -6.46
C ALA A 193 -3.63 22.71 -7.10
N ALA A 194 -3.73 22.75 -8.44
CA ALA A 194 -4.87 22.30 -9.22
C ALA A 194 -5.05 20.77 -9.34
N LEU A 195 -4.00 19.95 -9.19
CA LEU A 195 -4.11 18.49 -9.38
C LEU A 195 -4.72 17.79 -8.14
N PRO A 196 -5.57 16.76 -8.30
CA PRO A 196 -6.19 16.06 -7.16
C PRO A 196 -5.23 15.10 -6.43
N PHE A 197 -3.98 15.00 -6.87
CA PHE A 197 -2.94 14.12 -6.33
C PHE A 197 -1.61 14.86 -6.16
N ILE A 198 -0.63 14.17 -5.58
CA ILE A 198 0.78 14.58 -5.52
C ILE A 198 1.66 13.45 -6.05
N SER A 199 2.73 13.80 -6.76
CA SER A 199 3.70 12.84 -7.31
C SER A 199 4.83 12.61 -6.32
N LEU A 200 5.04 11.36 -5.93
CA LEU A 200 6.26 10.93 -5.23
C LEU A 200 7.23 10.35 -6.25
N TYR A 201 8.52 10.62 -6.09
CA TYR A 201 9.54 9.98 -6.91
C TYR A 201 10.86 9.82 -6.17
N GLU A 202 11.63 8.82 -6.59
CA GLU A 202 13.02 8.60 -6.19
C GLU A 202 13.84 8.20 -7.43
N THR A 203 15.13 8.58 -7.42
CA THR A 203 16.06 8.23 -8.48
C THR A 203 17.32 7.61 -7.89
N VAL A 204 17.73 6.45 -8.40
CA VAL A 204 18.93 5.72 -7.94
C VAL A 204 19.83 5.35 -9.12
N PRO A 205 21.15 5.16 -8.90
CA PRO A 205 22.05 4.80 -9.98
C PRO A 205 21.94 3.32 -10.35
N LEU A 206 21.89 3.04 -11.65
CA LEU A 206 21.82 1.70 -12.22
C LEU A 206 23.25 1.17 -12.48
N ARG A 207 23.86 0.52 -11.49
CA ARG A 207 25.29 0.14 -11.54
C ARG A 207 25.56 -1.35 -11.52
N ARG A 208 24.72 -2.09 -10.79
CA ARG A 208 24.95 -3.49 -10.48
C ARG A 208 23.86 -4.31 -11.12
N LYS A 209 24.27 -5.41 -11.76
CA LYS A 209 23.34 -6.47 -12.16
C LYS A 209 22.52 -6.89 -10.93
N GLY A 210 21.22 -7.07 -11.10
CA GLY A 210 20.35 -7.53 -10.03
C GLY A 210 18.91 -7.06 -10.19
N GLU A 211 18.11 -7.44 -9.22
CA GLU A 211 16.71 -7.06 -9.12
C GLU A 211 16.59 -5.75 -8.32
N TYR A 212 15.99 -4.75 -8.95
CA TYR A 212 15.61 -3.51 -8.29
C TYR A 212 14.12 -3.54 -7.99
N GLU A 213 13.74 -3.13 -6.79
CA GLU A 213 12.35 -3.01 -6.38
C GLU A 213 12.05 -1.57 -5.99
N CYS A 214 11.10 -0.94 -6.67
CA CYS A 214 10.49 0.28 -6.17
C CYS A 214 9.27 -0.05 -5.32
N GLN A 215 9.32 0.31 -4.06
CA GLN A 215 8.31 -0.02 -3.05
C GLN A 215 7.56 1.24 -2.62
N LEU A 216 6.23 1.19 -2.68
CA LEU A 216 5.35 2.19 -2.08
C LEU A 216 4.94 1.72 -0.69
N HIS A 217 5.28 2.52 0.31
CA HIS A 217 4.98 2.26 1.71
C HIS A 217 3.91 3.24 2.18
N LEU A 218 3.05 2.77 3.09
CA LEU A 218 2.16 3.60 3.87
C LEU A 218 2.59 3.46 5.33
N ASN A 219 3.18 4.53 5.88
CA ASN A 219 3.90 4.51 7.15
C ASN A 219 5.07 3.52 7.13
N LYS A 220 4.87 2.30 7.63
CA LYS A 220 5.88 1.22 7.68
C LYS A 220 5.46 -0.02 6.88
N ASP A 221 4.24 -0.02 6.37
CA ASP A 221 3.66 -1.18 5.72
C ASP A 221 3.84 -1.06 4.21
N LEU A 222 4.30 -2.13 3.57
CA LEU A 222 4.41 -2.22 2.12
C LEU A 222 3.00 -2.28 1.52
N VAL A 223 2.65 -1.31 0.68
CA VAL A 223 1.37 -1.26 -0.02
C VAL A 223 1.46 -2.04 -1.32
N THR A 224 2.46 -1.72 -2.14
CA THR A 224 2.69 -2.36 -3.43
C THR A 224 4.13 -2.13 -3.87
N LYS A 225 4.59 -2.87 -4.88
CA LYS A 225 5.94 -2.74 -5.44
C LYS A 225 5.94 -2.95 -6.95
N SER A 226 6.95 -2.39 -7.61
CA SER A 226 7.30 -2.65 -9.01
C SER A 226 8.74 -3.13 -9.09
N ILE A 227 9.01 -4.07 -9.99
CA ILE A 227 10.30 -4.77 -10.11
C ILE A 227 10.94 -4.43 -11.45
N PHE A 228 12.26 -4.24 -11.44
CA PHE A 228 13.07 -4.00 -12.62
C PHE A 228 14.35 -4.86 -12.57
N ASP A 229 14.47 -5.80 -13.49
CA ASP A 229 15.66 -6.64 -13.64
C ASP A 229 16.70 -5.96 -14.54
N TYR A 230 17.86 -5.65 -13.97
CA TYR A 230 18.95 -5.05 -14.74
C TYR A 230 20.04 -6.07 -15.04
N GLN A 231 20.36 -6.18 -16.33
CA GLN A 231 21.56 -6.85 -16.80
C GLN A 231 22.44 -5.83 -17.53
N PRO A 232 23.66 -5.56 -17.04
CA PRO A 232 24.57 -4.66 -17.73
C PRO A 232 24.91 -5.24 -19.11
N PRO A 233 25.07 -4.38 -20.13
CA PRO A 233 25.50 -4.83 -21.45
C PRO A 233 26.84 -5.56 -21.30
N GLU A 234 26.96 -6.73 -21.95
CA GLU A 234 28.23 -7.45 -21.97
C GLU A 234 29.31 -6.52 -22.52
N PRO A 235 30.48 -6.42 -21.86
CA PRO A 235 31.58 -5.70 -22.46
C PRO A 235 31.85 -6.36 -23.80
N ASN A 236 31.73 -5.59 -24.89
CA ASN A 236 32.06 -6.05 -26.23
C ASN A 236 33.34 -6.85 -26.13
N VAL A 237 33.28 -8.17 -26.35
CA VAL A 237 34.47 -9.00 -26.47
C VAL A 237 35.18 -8.46 -27.69
N MET A 238 36.13 -7.56 -27.45
CA MET A 238 36.98 -7.00 -28.47
C MET A 238 37.80 -8.17 -28.96
N LEU A 239 37.34 -8.82 -30.04
CA LEU A 239 38.13 -9.85 -30.71
C LEU A 239 39.51 -9.24 -30.95
N PRO A 240 40.59 -9.89 -30.47
CA PRO A 240 41.92 -9.40 -30.72
C PRO A 240 42.09 -9.19 -32.24
N PRO A 241 42.65 -8.06 -32.68
CA PRO A 241 42.82 -7.80 -34.10
C PRO A 241 43.56 -8.98 -34.72
N GLU A 242 43.00 -9.54 -35.80
CA GLU A 242 43.62 -10.65 -36.52
C GLU A 242 45.07 -10.29 -36.84
N PRO A 243 46.03 -11.22 -36.66
CA PRO A 243 47.46 -10.92 -36.79
C PRO A 243 47.83 -10.82 -38.27
N TRP A 244 47.41 -9.74 -38.93
CA TRP A 244 47.72 -9.42 -40.33
C TRP A 244 49.23 -9.41 -40.61
N PHE A 245 50.07 -9.13 -39.61
CA PHE A 245 51.53 -9.28 -39.70
C PHE A 245 51.98 -10.71 -39.98
N LEU A 246 51.31 -11.73 -39.42
CA LEU A 246 51.63 -13.13 -39.70
C LEU A 246 51.26 -13.50 -41.13
N TYR A 247 50.09 -13.06 -41.61
CA TYR A 247 49.67 -13.28 -43.00
C TYR A 247 50.57 -12.56 -44.01
N ALA A 248 50.95 -11.31 -43.73
CA ALA A 248 51.86 -10.54 -44.57
C ALA A 248 53.26 -11.17 -44.63
N GLY A 249 53.79 -11.62 -43.48
CA GLY A 249 55.06 -12.34 -43.42
C GLY A 249 55.04 -13.65 -44.20
N LEU A 250 53.95 -14.43 -44.08
CA LEU A 250 53.80 -15.72 -44.76
C LEU A 250 53.69 -15.56 -46.29
N LEU A 251 53.09 -14.46 -46.77
CA LEU A 251 52.93 -14.16 -48.21
C LEU A 251 54.17 -13.50 -48.82
N LEU A 252 54.99 -12.79 -48.04
CA LEU A 252 56.23 -12.16 -48.51
C LEU A 252 57.30 -13.18 -48.89
N VAL A 253 57.40 -14.30 -48.17
CA VAL A 253 58.39 -15.36 -48.43
C VAL A 253 58.24 -15.98 -49.83
N PRO A 254 57.06 -16.49 -50.25
CA PRO A 254 56.91 -17.05 -51.59
C PRO A 254 57.08 -15.99 -52.69
N PHE A 255 56.68 -14.73 -52.44
CA PHE A 255 56.82 -13.64 -53.41
C PHE A 255 58.30 -13.29 -53.66
N THR A 256 59.10 -13.22 -52.59
CA THR A 256 60.54 -12.94 -52.69
C THR A 256 61.30 -14.08 -53.37
N ILE A 257 60.95 -15.34 -53.07
CA ILE A 257 61.51 -16.51 -53.75
C ILE A 257 61.18 -16.50 -55.25
N LEU A 258 59.92 -16.23 -55.61
CA LEU A 258 59.50 -16.17 -57.02
C LEU A 258 60.26 -15.07 -57.78
N LEU A 259 60.40 -13.89 -57.18
CA LEU A 259 61.14 -12.77 -57.77
C LEU A 259 62.62 -13.11 -57.99
N ALA A 260 63.25 -13.79 -57.02
CA ALA A 260 64.64 -14.25 -57.14
C ALA A 260 64.81 -15.27 -58.27
N LEU A 261 63.86 -16.21 -58.42
CA LEU A 261 63.90 -17.19 -59.51
C LEU A 261 63.71 -16.53 -60.88
N VAL A 262 62.78 -15.59 -61.01
CA VAL A 262 62.54 -14.85 -62.26
C VAL A 262 63.75 -14.00 -62.66
N THR A 263 64.35 -13.30 -61.70
CA THR A 263 65.56 -12.49 -61.95
C THR A 263 66.75 -13.36 -62.36
N ALA A 264 66.95 -14.51 -61.71
CA ALA A 264 67.98 -15.46 -62.12
C ALA A 264 67.73 -16.00 -63.54
N LEU A 265 66.49 -16.38 -63.86
CA LEU A 265 66.12 -16.86 -65.21
C LEU A 265 66.31 -15.80 -66.30
N LEU A 266 66.07 -14.52 -66.00
CA LEU A 266 66.30 -13.42 -66.93
C LEU A 266 67.80 -13.17 -67.16
N VAL A 267 68.61 -13.26 -66.12
CA VAL A 267 70.07 -13.10 -66.23
C VAL A 267 70.72 -14.27 -67.00
N TYR A 268 70.22 -15.49 -66.84
CA TYR A 268 70.72 -16.66 -67.58
C TYR A 268 70.26 -16.73 -69.04
N ARG A 269 69.33 -15.87 -69.48
CA ARG A 269 68.82 -15.80 -70.86
C ARG A 269 69.39 -14.63 -71.68
N CYS A 270 70.35 -13.88 -71.15
CA CYS A 270 71.21 -12.96 -71.89
C CYS A 270 72.57 -13.59 -72.15
#